data_AF-I8RNU5-F1
#
_entry.id   AF-I8RNU5-F1
#
_cell.length_a   1.000
_cell.length_b   1.000
_cell.length_c   1.000
_cell.angle_alpha   90.00
_cell.angle_beta   90.00
_cell.angle_gamma   90.00
#
_symmetry.space_group_name_H-M   'P 1'
#
loop_
_entity.id
_entity.type
_entity.pdbx_description
1 polymer ?
#
loop_
_entity_poly.entity_id
_entity_poly.type
_entity_poly.pdbx_seq_one_letter_code
_entity_poly.pdbx_strand_id
1 'polypeptide(L)'
;MDFFERYLSLWVTFCIVIGVGFGKAFPGVVDSLSKMEISHVNLPIAVLIWLMIYPMMLKFDFSAILKVGDRPKGLFITLFVNWLVKPFSMTQH
;
A
#
# COMPACT_ATOMS: atom_id res chain seq x y z
N MET A 1 6.13 -12.51 22.00
CA MET A 1 7.03 -11.96 20.97
C MET A 1 7.03 -12.95 19.83
N ASP A 2 6.10 -12.70 18.92
CA ASP A 2 5.59 -13.66 17.95
C ASP A 2 6.71 -14.06 16.97
N PHE A 3 6.91 -15.37 16.74
CA PHE A 3 7.91 -15.88 15.80
C PHE A 3 7.76 -15.20 14.42
N PHE A 4 6.53 -14.83 14.06
CA PHE A 4 6.19 -14.11 12.84
C PHE A 4 6.87 -12.74 12.70
N GLU A 5 6.94 -11.91 13.77
CA GLU A 5 7.57 -10.59 13.69
C GLU A 5 9.08 -10.68 13.49
N ARG A 6 9.72 -11.67 14.13
CA ARG A 6 11.17 -11.87 14.03
C ARG A 6 11.61 -12.39 12.66
N TYR A 7 10.80 -13.24 12.03
CA TYR A 7 11.07 -13.79 10.70
C TYR A 7 10.32 -13.06 9.58
N LEU A 8 9.65 -11.94 9.88
CA LEU A 8 8.85 -11.17 8.92
C LEU A 8 9.64 -10.83 7.66
N SER A 9 10.89 -10.38 7.81
CA SER A 9 11.74 -10.02 6.67
C SER A 9 12.05 -11.22 5.78
N LEU A 10 12.42 -12.37 6.36
CA LEU A 10 12.65 -13.62 5.63
C LEU A 10 11.38 -14.10 4.94
N TRP A 11 10.24 -14.00 5.63
CA TRP A 11 8.93 -14.38 5.09
C TRP A 11 8.52 -13.49 3.92
N VAL A 12 8.69 -12.17 4.04
CA VAL A 12 8.42 -11.20 2.96
C VAL A 12 9.31 -11.50 1.75
N THR A 13 10.61 -11.70 1.95
CA THR A 13 11.52 -12.06 0.84
C THR A 13 11.09 -13.36 0.17
N PHE A 14 10.70 -14.38 0.94
CA PHE A 14 10.22 -15.64 0.41
C PHE A 14 8.92 -15.47 -0.39
N CYS A 15 7.95 -14.72 0.14
CA CYS A 15 6.71 -14.38 -0.57
C CYS A 15 6.97 -13.61 -1.87
N ILE A 16 7.95 -12.69 -1.90
CA ILE A 16 8.33 -11.97 -3.12
C ILE A 16 8.89 -12.94 -4.16
N VAL A 17 9.83 -13.81 -3.77
CA VAL A 17 10.46 -14.77 -4.70
C VAL A 17 9.41 -15.72 -5.28
N ILE A 18 8.53 -16.27 -4.43
CA ILE A 18 7.42 -17.12 -4.89
C ILE A 18 6.47 -16.34 -5.78
N GLY A 19 6.02 -15.15 -5.37
CA GLY A 19 5.08 -14.34 -6.13
C GLY A 19 5.61 -13.96 -7.50
N VAL A 20 6.88 -13.59 -7.60
CA VAL A 20 7.55 -13.30 -8.88
C VAL A 20 7.68 -14.55 -9.72
N GLY A 21 8.10 -15.69 -9.14
CA GLY A 21 8.20 -16.96 -9.86
C GLY A 21 6.85 -17.43 -10.42
N PHE A 22 5.80 -17.33 -9.61
CA PHE A 22 4.43 -17.70 -10.00
C PHE A 22 3.86 -16.73 -11.06
N GLY A 23 4.11 -15.42 -10.92
CA GLY A 23 3.72 -14.43 -11.93
C GLY A 23 4.43 -14.61 -13.27
N LYS A 24 5.66 -15.11 -13.26
CA LYS A 24 6.42 -15.46 -14.48
C LYS A 24 5.96 -16.78 -15.10
N ALA A 25 5.51 -17.75 -14.30
CA ALA A 25 5.01 -19.05 -14.77
C ALA A 25 3.60 -18.96 -15.38
N PHE A 26 2.77 -18.02 -14.92
CA PHE A 26 1.42 -17.80 -15.42
C PHE A 26 1.23 -16.38 -16.00
N PRO A 27 1.95 -16.01 -17.07
CA PRO A 27 1.77 -14.72 -17.73
C PRO A 27 0.35 -14.57 -18.31
N GLY A 28 -0.31 -15.68 -18.66
CA GLY A 28 -1.68 -15.70 -19.15
C GLY A 28 -2.73 -15.22 -18.13
N VAL A 29 -2.46 -15.33 -16.83
CA VAL A 29 -3.33 -14.77 -15.78
C VAL A 29 -3.18 -13.26 -15.78
N VAL A 30 -1.95 -12.74 -15.81
CA VAL A 30 -1.67 -11.30 -15.90
C VAL A 30 -2.23 -10.70 -17.19
N ASP A 31 -2.05 -11.38 -18.33
CA ASP A 31 -2.62 -10.98 -19.62
C ASP A 31 -4.15 -11.05 -19.66
N SER A 32 -4.77 -12.01 -18.98
CA SER A 32 -6.24 -12.08 -18.88
C SER A 32 -6.80 -10.98 -17.98
N LEU A 33 -6.06 -10.61 -16.92
CA LEU A 33 -6.37 -9.44 -16.09
C LEU A 33 -6.20 -8.13 -16.88
N SER A 34 -5.14 -8.01 -17.69
CA SER A 34 -4.93 -6.88 -18.62
C SER A 34 -5.93 -6.86 -19.78
N LYS A 35 -6.49 -7.99 -20.18
CA LYS A 35 -7.62 -8.05 -21.14
C LYS A 35 -8.96 -7.71 -20.48
N MET A 36 -9.08 -7.86 -19.15
CA MET A 36 -10.17 -7.32 -18.33
C MET A 36 -9.97 -5.82 -17.99
N GLU A 37 -8.94 -5.19 -18.56
CA GLU A 37 -8.70 -3.75 -18.47
C GLU A 37 -9.61 -3.03 -19.47
N ILE A 38 -10.87 -2.82 -19.09
CA ILE A 38 -11.78 -1.95 -19.83
C ILE A 38 -11.40 -0.51 -19.44
N SER A 39 -10.71 0.18 -20.35
CA SER A 39 -10.48 1.63 -20.29
C SER A 39 -9.53 2.12 -19.18
N HIS A 40 -8.32 1.55 -19.09
CA HIS A 40 -7.21 1.99 -18.19
C HIS A 40 -7.41 1.75 -16.68
N VAL A 41 -8.45 1.02 -16.26
CA VAL A 41 -8.65 0.66 -14.86
C VAL A 41 -8.60 -0.84 -14.70
N ASN A 42 -7.52 -1.34 -14.11
CA ASN A 42 -7.35 -2.76 -13.82
C ASN A 42 -8.22 -3.12 -12.59
N LEU A 43 -9.49 -3.50 -12.83
CA LEU A 43 -10.47 -3.90 -11.82
C LEU A 43 -9.89 -4.87 -10.75
N PRO A 44 -9.11 -5.90 -11.10
CA PRO A 44 -8.41 -6.73 -10.12
C PRO A 44 -7.52 -5.96 -9.16
N ILE A 45 -6.75 -4.99 -9.66
CA ILE A 45 -5.87 -4.14 -8.83
C ILE A 45 -6.72 -3.27 -7.91
N ALA A 46 -7.83 -2.71 -8.41
CA ALA A 46 -8.74 -1.93 -7.57
C ALA A 46 -9.29 -2.75 -6.39
N VAL A 47 -9.67 -4.02 -6.63
CA VAL A 47 -10.12 -4.93 -5.57
C VAL A 47 -8.99 -5.25 -4.59
N LEU A 48 -7.78 -5.51 -5.07
CA LEU A 48 -6.61 -5.76 -4.21
C LEU A 48 -6.29 -4.58 -3.30
N ILE A 49 -6.27 -3.35 -3.86
CA ILE A 49 -6.05 -2.13 -3.08
C ILE A 49 -7.19 -1.94 -2.08
N TRP A 50 -8.45 -2.14 -2.48
CA TRP A 50 -9.61 -2.02 -1.59
C TRP A 50 -9.52 -3.00 -0.41
N LEU A 51 -9.14 -4.25 -0.69
CA LEU A 51 -8.92 -5.29 0.33
C LEU A 51 -7.79 -4.91 1.28
N MET A 52 -6.74 -4.21 0.83
CA MET A 52 -5.67 -3.72 1.72
C MET A 52 -6.09 -2.50 2.57
N ILE A 53 -6.90 -1.60 2.01
CA ILE A 53 -7.37 -0.39 2.71
C ILE A 53 -8.37 -0.75 3.81
N TYR A 54 -9.29 -1.68 3.53
CA TYR A 54 -10.35 -2.09 4.45
C TYR A 54 -9.87 -2.49 5.88
N PRO A 55 -8.91 -3.42 6.06
CA PRO A 55 -8.43 -3.81 7.39
C PRO A 55 -7.67 -2.69 8.09
N MET A 56 -7.02 -1.78 7.35
CA MET A 56 -6.39 -0.61 7.94
C MET A 56 -7.44 0.36 8.51
N MET A 57 -8.54 0.57 7.77
CA MET A 57 -9.66 1.40 8.24
C MET A 57 -10.35 0.81 9.48
N LEU A 58 -10.51 -0.51 9.57
CA LEU A 58 -11.10 -1.15 10.75
C LEU A 58 -10.22 -1.02 12.01
N LYS A 59 -8.90 -0.96 11.84
CA LYS A 59 -7.93 -0.73 12.93
C LYS A 59 -7.81 0.74 13.33
N PHE A 60 -8.45 1.64 12.58
CA PHE A 60 -8.33 3.06 12.79
C PHE A 60 -9.18 3.52 13.98
N ASP A 61 -8.55 4.15 14.98
CA ASP A 61 -9.24 4.68 16.16
C ASP A 61 -9.76 6.10 15.89
N PHE A 62 -11.07 6.25 15.75
CA PHE A 62 -11.74 7.55 15.56
C PHE A 62 -11.50 8.53 16.72
N SER A 63 -11.24 8.04 17.94
CA SER A 63 -10.94 8.88 19.11
C SER A 63 -9.59 9.58 18.96
N ALA A 64 -8.65 9.00 18.21
CA ALA A 64 -7.36 9.61 17.93
C ALA A 64 -7.47 10.80 16.96
N ILE A 65 -8.42 10.77 16.02
CA ILE A 65 -8.70 11.91 15.12
C ILE A 65 -9.16 13.13 15.90
N LEU A 66 -10.08 12.96 16.85
CA LEU A 66 -10.60 14.06 17.66
C LEU A 66 -9.48 14.73 18.48
N LYS A 67 -8.53 13.96 19.00
CA LYS A 67 -7.36 14.45 19.75
C LYS A 67 -6.29 15.11 18.87
N VAL A 68 -6.22 14.78 17.58
CA VAL A 68 -5.26 15.37 16.63
C VAL A 68 -5.51 16.87 16.44
N GLY A 69 -6.75 17.33 16.62
CA GLY A 69 -7.11 18.75 16.59
C GLY A 69 -6.39 19.60 17.64
N ASP A 70 -5.99 19.02 18.77
CA ASP A 70 -5.29 19.74 19.86
C ASP A 70 -3.83 20.06 19.54
N ARG A 71 -3.22 19.38 18.54
CA ARG A 71 -1.81 19.59 18.15
C ARG A 71 -1.65 19.79 16.63
N PRO A 72 -2.20 20.88 16.07
CA PRO A 72 -2.26 21.08 14.62
C PRO A 72 -0.88 21.35 13.99
N LYS A 73 0.06 21.96 14.73
CA LYS A 73 1.37 22.35 14.19
C LYS A 73 2.20 21.16 13.69
N GLY A 74 2.25 20.07 14.46
CA GLY A 74 3.01 18.87 14.09
C GLY A 74 2.40 18.14 12.89
N LEU A 75 1.07 18.06 12.84
CA LEU A 75 0.34 17.47 11.72
C LEU A 75 0.53 18.31 10.44
N PHE A 76 0.45 19.64 10.53
CA PHE A 76 0.61 20.55 9.40
C PHE A 76 2.01 20.46 8.80
N ILE A 77 3.06 20.47 9.62
CA ILE A 77 4.45 20.29 9.14
C ILE A 77 4.60 18.93 8.46
N THR A 78 4.06 17.87 9.05
CA THR A 78 4.15 16.52 8.48
C THR A 78 3.41 16.42 7.14
N LEU A 79 2.20 16.97 7.04
CA LEU A 79 1.43 17.03 5.80
C LEU A 79 2.16 17.88 4.75
N PHE A 80 2.66 19.06 5.12
CA PHE A 80 3.40 19.93 4.22
C PHE A 80 4.66 19.25 3.67
N VAL A 81 5.45 18.61 4.53
CA VAL A 81 6.65 17.87 4.08
C VAL A 81 6.25 16.64 3.25
N ASN A 82 5.23 15.89 3.66
CA ASN A 82 4.84 14.66 2.98
C ASN A 82 4.15 14.92 1.62
N TRP A 83 3.36 15.98 1.49
CA TRP A 83 2.58 16.29 0.30
C TRP A 83 3.13 17.43 -0.55
N LEU A 84 3.99 18.30 -0.02
CA LEU A 84 4.67 19.33 -0.82
C LEU A 84 6.12 18.91 -1.07
N VAL A 85 6.89 18.63 -0.03
CA VAL A 85 8.32 18.38 -0.21
C VAL A 85 8.58 17.05 -0.93
N LYS A 86 7.89 15.95 -0.58
CA LYS A 86 8.10 14.67 -1.27
C LYS A 86 7.78 14.68 -2.76
N PRO A 87 6.61 15.13 -3.25
CA PRO A 87 6.34 15.11 -4.69
C PRO A 87 7.27 16.05 -5.46
N PHE A 88 7.58 17.23 -4.91
CA PHE A 88 8.54 18.14 -5.56
C PHE A 88 9.96 17.58 -5.55
N SER A 89 10.37 16.87 -4.50
CA SER A 89 11.67 16.20 -4.43
C SER A 89 11.76 15.01 -5.40
N MET A 90 10.66 14.29 -5.66
CA MET A 90 10.63 13.20 -6.64
C MET A 90 10.72 13.72 -8.08
N THR A 91 10.23 14.92 -8.36
CA THR A 91 10.36 15.55 -9.68
C THR A 91 11.76 16.09 -10.00
N GLN A 92 12.74 15.93 -9.12
CA GLN A 92 14.12 16.42 -9.30
C GLN A 92 15.13 15.31 -9.65
N HIS A 93 14.66 14.14 -10.10
CA HIS A 93 15.51 13.01 -10.49
C HIS A 93 15.22 12.49 -11.90
#